data_AF-A0AAJ2PD69-F1
#
_entry.id   AF-A0AAJ2PD69-F1
#
_cell.length_a   1.000
_cell.length_b   1.000
_cell.length_c   1.000
_cell.angle_alpha   90.00
_cell.angle_beta   90.00
_cell.angle_gamma   90.00
#
_symmetry.space_group_name_H-M   'P 1'
#
loop_
_entity.id
_entity.type
_entity.pdbx_description
1 polymer ?
#
loop_
_entity_poly.entity_id
_entity_poly.type
_entity_poly.pdbx_seq_one_letter_code
_entity_poly.pdbx_strand_id
1 'polypeptide(L)'
;MSLQIRNFRVSSELWKEFLTKYHRKASERLRELIEADLKMGEEITKVNRNDIETLKKFIFSTDNPIQLIGKVGIGKTTAIKKLIQNDPSHVFIVFDCHDEYDFLPEVQTITTDLKQSCRIRMPKQVSASKGLFPVYHNQILSQKYPENYVVVVEEAHRYPQVKELLKEARKFVKVIAICQESIGNFCPKIEIIPFY
;
A
#
# COMPACT_ATOMS: atom_id res chain seq x y z
N MET A 1 12.51 -20.81 -5.35
CA MET A 1 13.62 -19.95 -4.91
C MET A 1 14.11 -20.46 -3.58
N SER A 2 15.29 -21.07 -3.54
CA SER A 2 15.94 -21.51 -2.30
C SER A 2 16.33 -20.28 -1.47
N LEU A 3 15.83 -20.19 -0.23
CA LEU A 3 16.37 -19.27 0.76
C LEU A 3 17.87 -19.57 0.89
N GLN A 4 18.74 -18.66 0.45
CA GLN A 4 20.14 -18.69 0.84
C GLN A 4 20.17 -18.52 2.36
N ILE A 5 20.32 -19.62 3.08
CA ILE A 5 20.58 -19.60 4.52
C ILE A 5 21.95 -18.94 4.67
N ARG A 6 21.96 -17.64 4.97
CA ARG A 6 23.17 -16.97 5.44
C ARG A 6 23.53 -17.68 6.74
N ASN A 7 24.64 -18.41 6.75
CA ASN A 7 25.16 -19.06 7.95
C ASN A 7 25.56 -17.98 8.96
N PHE A 8 24.63 -17.64 9.85
CA PHE A 8 24.88 -16.73 10.95
C PHE A 8 25.77 -17.42 11.98
N ARG A 9 27.01 -16.97 12.10
CA ARG A 9 27.96 -17.45 13.12
C ARG A 9 28.13 -16.37 14.17
N VAL A 10 27.68 -16.63 15.39
CA VAL A 10 27.99 -15.81 16.57
C VAL A 10 29.30 -16.31 17.16
N SER A 11 30.22 -15.41 17.50
CA SER A 11 31.45 -15.79 18.19
C SER A 11 31.15 -16.39 19.57
N SER A 12 32.01 -17.29 20.02
CA SER A 12 31.81 -18.03 21.27
C SER A 12 31.84 -17.10 22.49
N GLU A 13 32.63 -16.03 22.42
CA GLU A 13 32.75 -15.00 23.46
C GLU A 13 31.44 -14.23 23.59
N LEU A 14 30.89 -13.76 22.46
CA LEU A 14 29.67 -12.97 22.43
C LEU A 14 28.45 -13.79 22.87
N TRP A 15 28.44 -15.09 22.55
CA TRP A 15 27.42 -16.01 23.05
C TRP A 15 27.51 -16.23 24.56
N LYS A 16 28.72 -16.36 25.12
CA LYS A 16 28.92 -16.49 26.57
C LYS A 16 28.48 -15.23 27.32
N GLU A 17 28.81 -14.05 26.81
CA GLU A 17 28.32 -12.78 27.36
C GLU A 17 26.79 -12.71 27.32
N PHE A 18 26.20 -13.11 26.19
CA PHE A 18 24.75 -13.13 26.01
C PHE A 18 24.04 -14.09 26.98
N LEU A 19 24.58 -15.29 27.17
CA LEU A 19 24.08 -16.27 28.15
C LEU A 19 24.20 -15.77 29.59
N THR A 20 25.29 -15.07 29.90
CA THR A 20 25.51 -14.49 31.24
C THR A 20 24.46 -13.41 31.53
N LYS A 21 24.13 -12.58 30.53
CA LYS A 21 23.13 -11.53 30.64
C LYS A 21 21.69 -12.06 30.65
N TYR A 22 21.41 -13.13 29.90
CA TYR A 22 20.07 -13.72 29.74
C TYR A 22 20.04 -15.19 30.19
N HIS A 23 20.46 -15.42 31.44
CA HIS A 23 20.63 -16.74 32.07
C HIS A 23 19.44 -17.72 31.94
N ARG A 24 18.21 -17.21 31.79
CA ARG A 24 17.00 -18.00 31.51
C ARG A 24 16.43 -17.58 30.16
N LYS A 25 16.01 -18.57 29.35
CA LYS A 25 15.38 -18.36 28.03
C LYS A 25 16.26 -17.66 26.98
N ALA A 26 17.59 -17.73 27.08
CA ALA A 26 18.51 -17.13 26.11
C ALA A 26 18.19 -17.46 24.64
N SER A 27 17.82 -18.71 24.34
CA SER A 27 17.45 -19.13 22.98
C SER A 27 16.14 -18.50 22.50
N GLU A 28 15.15 -18.31 23.39
CA GLU A 28 13.90 -17.61 23.10
C GLU A 28 14.18 -16.13 22.86
N ARG A 29 15.02 -15.52 23.73
CA ARG A 29 15.42 -14.12 23.60
C ARG A 29 16.25 -13.83 22.35
N LEU A 30 17.14 -14.75 21.97
CA LEU A 30 17.88 -14.65 20.71
C LEU A 30 16.94 -14.73 19.51
N ARG A 31 15.94 -15.63 19.54
CA ARG A 31 14.92 -15.70 18.48
C ARG A 31 14.10 -14.41 18.41
N GLU A 32 13.68 -13.85 19.54
CA GLU A 32 12.99 -12.56 19.57
C GLU A 32 13.84 -11.42 18.99
N LEU A 33 15.14 -11.39 19.30
CA LEU A 33 16.05 -10.37 18.77
C LEU A 33 16.31 -10.56 17.27
N ILE A 34 16.48 -11.80 16.81
CA ILE A 34 16.61 -12.12 15.38
C ILE A 34 15.29 -11.81 14.66
N GLU A 35 14.14 -12.13 15.24
CA GLU A 35 12.84 -11.77 14.66
C GLU A 35 12.65 -10.25 14.64
N ALA A 36 13.08 -9.53 15.67
CA ALA A 36 13.04 -8.07 15.70
C ALA A 36 13.97 -7.47 14.63
N ASP A 37 15.18 -8.00 14.46
CA ASP A 37 16.16 -7.57 13.46
C ASP A 37 15.75 -7.96 12.02
N LEU A 38 15.13 -9.12 11.83
CA LEU A 38 14.50 -9.50 10.57
C LEU A 38 13.25 -8.65 10.28
N LYS A 39 12.52 -8.23 11.33
CA LYS A 39 11.42 -7.25 11.25
C LYS A 39 11.91 -5.80 11.11
N MET A 40 13.20 -5.51 11.34
CA MET A 40 13.83 -4.24 10.96
C MET A 40 13.99 -4.11 9.43
N GLY A 41 13.57 -5.11 8.66
CA GLY A 41 13.35 -5.01 7.22
C GLY A 41 11.99 -4.37 6.90
N GLU A 42 12.03 -3.10 6.50
CA GLU A 42 10.95 -2.20 6.03
C GLU A 42 10.39 -1.26 7.11
N GLU A 43 10.94 -0.05 7.18
CA GLU A 43 10.31 1.09 7.88
C GLU A 43 8.93 1.35 7.26
N ILE A 44 7.89 0.79 7.89
CA ILE A 44 6.52 1.15 7.57
C ILE A 44 6.29 2.55 8.13
N THR A 45 6.09 3.51 7.23
CA THR A 45 5.83 4.89 7.62
C THR A 45 4.45 4.98 8.24
N LYS A 46 4.36 5.49 9.47
CA LYS A 46 3.08 5.65 10.17
C LYS A 46 2.59 7.09 10.02
N VAL A 47 1.33 7.26 9.60
CA VAL A 47 0.73 8.58 9.40
C VAL A 47 -0.61 8.65 10.10
N ASN A 48 -0.85 9.73 10.85
CA ASN A 48 -2.14 9.98 11.46
C ASN A 48 -3.19 10.22 10.38
N ARG A 49 -4.37 9.61 10.51
CA ARG A 49 -5.47 9.77 9.53
C ARG A 49 -5.90 11.22 9.25
N ASN A 50 -5.60 12.15 10.16
CA ASN A 50 -5.94 13.57 10.03
C ASN A 50 -4.78 14.43 9.50
N ASP A 51 -3.56 13.89 9.47
CA ASP A 51 -2.38 14.59 8.97
C ASP A 51 -2.25 14.38 7.45
N ILE A 52 -3.13 15.06 6.71
CA ILE A 52 -3.25 14.93 5.26
C ILE A 52 -2.02 15.47 4.54
N GLU A 53 -1.37 16.51 5.07
CA GLU A 53 -0.16 17.09 4.49
C GLU A 53 1.01 16.11 4.55
N THR A 54 1.23 15.49 5.71
CA THR A 54 2.25 14.45 5.86
C THR A 54 1.92 13.24 4.99
N LEU A 55 0.64 12.83 4.94
CA LEU A 55 0.21 11.75 4.06
C LEU A 55 0.54 12.08 2.60
N LYS A 56 0.10 13.24 2.10
CA LYS A 56 0.37 13.73 0.75
C LYS A 56 1.86 13.73 0.44
N LYS A 57 2.70 14.26 1.35
CA LYS A 57 4.16 14.29 1.20
C LYS A 57 4.73 12.88 1.01
N PHE A 58 4.32 11.91 1.82
CA PHE A 58 4.81 10.55 1.68
C PHE A 58 4.31 9.88 0.41
N ILE A 59 3.03 10.03 0.09
CA ILE A 59 2.42 9.50 -1.13
C ILE A 59 3.19 10.01 -2.35
N PHE A 60 3.40 11.32 -2.48
CA PHE A 60 3.95 11.93 -3.70
C PHE A 60 5.45 12.21 -3.65
N SER A 61 6.16 11.71 -2.64
CA SER A 61 7.62 11.82 -2.55
C SER A 61 8.37 11.10 -3.68
N THR A 62 7.72 10.11 -4.31
CA THR A 62 8.26 9.31 -5.42
C THR A 62 7.14 8.91 -6.37
N ASP A 63 7.47 8.50 -7.60
CA ASP A 63 6.49 7.95 -8.56
C ASP A 63 6.13 6.47 -8.30
N ASN A 64 6.81 5.83 -7.34
CA ASN A 64 6.55 4.43 -7.04
C ASN A 64 5.11 4.23 -6.55
N PRO A 65 4.42 3.14 -6.92
CA PRO A 65 3.19 2.74 -6.28
C PRO A 65 3.33 2.69 -4.76
N ILE A 66 2.23 2.84 -4.03
CA ILE A 66 2.25 2.74 -2.57
C ILE A 66 1.15 1.80 -2.08
N GLN A 67 1.40 1.24 -0.90
CA GLN A 67 0.39 0.47 -0.16
C GLN A 67 -0.03 1.27 1.07
N LEU A 68 -1.30 1.67 1.11
CA LEU A 68 -1.91 2.26 2.28
C LEU A 68 -2.54 1.14 3.12
N ILE A 69 -1.91 0.80 4.23
CA ILE A 69 -2.28 -0.32 5.09
C ILE A 69 -2.85 0.13 6.43
N GLY A 70 -3.46 -0.80 7.15
CA GLY A 70 -4.00 -0.57 8.48
C GLY A 70 -5.28 -1.38 8.71
N LYS A 71 -5.63 -1.59 9.98
CA LYS A 71 -6.79 -2.36 10.38
C LYS A 71 -8.11 -1.81 9.80
N VAL A 72 -9.14 -2.66 9.77
CA VAL A 72 -10.50 -2.23 9.43
C VAL A 72 -10.96 -1.14 10.40
N GLY A 73 -11.66 -0.13 9.89
CA GLY A 73 -12.18 0.98 10.70
C GLY A 73 -11.17 2.05 11.11
N ILE A 74 -9.89 1.94 10.71
CA ILE A 74 -8.85 2.90 11.10
C ILE A 74 -8.94 4.25 10.36
N GLY A 75 -9.76 4.33 9.30
CA GLY A 75 -9.99 5.55 8.53
C GLY A 75 -9.13 5.71 7.27
N LYS A 76 -8.64 4.61 6.65
CA LYS A 76 -7.90 4.65 5.38
C LYS A 76 -8.67 5.38 4.27
N THR A 77 -9.89 4.91 3.98
CA THR A 77 -10.80 5.52 3.01
C THR A 77 -11.09 6.97 3.36
N THR A 78 -11.34 7.29 4.64
CA THR A 78 -11.53 8.67 5.10
C THR A 78 -10.32 9.58 4.82
N ALA A 79 -9.10 9.08 5.07
CA ALA A 79 -7.88 9.84 4.80
C ALA A 79 -7.71 10.10 3.29
N ILE A 80 -8.02 9.12 2.43
CA ILE A 80 -7.96 9.30 0.99
C ILE A 80 -9.07 10.22 0.47
N LYS A 81 -10.31 10.14 0.98
CA LYS A 81 -11.38 11.11 0.67
C LYS A 81 -10.92 12.54 0.98
N LYS A 82 -10.33 12.76 2.16
CA LYS A 82 -9.77 14.05 2.54
C LYS A 82 -8.62 14.46 1.62
N LEU A 83 -7.70 13.56 1.29
CA LEU A 83 -6.61 13.84 0.36
C LEU A 83 -7.14 14.33 -0.99
N ILE A 84 -8.10 13.62 -1.59
CA ILE A 84 -8.69 13.98 -2.89
C ILE A 84 -9.35 15.37 -2.82
N GLN A 85 -10.05 15.68 -1.74
CA GLN A 85 -10.72 16.97 -1.56
C GLN A 85 -9.75 18.13 -1.33
N ASN A 86 -8.57 17.88 -0.75
CA ASN A 86 -7.56 18.89 -0.44
C ASN A 86 -6.45 18.98 -1.49
N ASP A 87 -6.49 18.15 -2.54
CA ASP A 87 -5.46 18.08 -3.56
C ASP A 87 -6.00 18.35 -4.98
N PRO A 88 -6.19 19.63 -5.35
CA PRO A 88 -6.68 20.00 -6.68
C PRO A 88 -5.61 19.80 -7.77
N SER A 89 -4.35 19.56 -7.41
CA SER A 89 -3.27 19.36 -8.40
C SER A 89 -3.33 17.99 -9.08
N HIS A 90 -3.92 16.99 -8.44
CA HIS A 90 -3.97 15.62 -8.95
C HIS A 90 -5.37 15.21 -9.40
N VAL A 91 -5.42 14.39 -10.45
CA VAL A 91 -6.63 13.75 -10.94
C VAL A 91 -6.67 12.33 -10.41
N PHE A 92 -7.58 12.08 -9.47
CA PHE A 92 -7.72 10.76 -8.84
C PHE A 92 -8.75 9.91 -9.60
N ILE A 93 -8.38 8.68 -9.94
CA ILE A 93 -9.26 7.67 -10.53
C ILE A 93 -9.45 6.56 -9.49
N VAL A 94 -10.62 6.51 -8.86
CA VAL A 94 -10.88 5.61 -7.73
C VAL A 94 -11.68 4.39 -8.15
N PHE A 95 -11.14 3.18 -7.96
CA PHE A 95 -11.93 1.94 -8.06
C PHE A 95 -12.69 1.72 -6.76
N ASP A 96 -13.95 2.14 -6.74
CA ASP A 96 -14.80 2.18 -5.56
C ASP A 96 -15.65 0.91 -5.45
N CYS A 97 -15.26 0.00 -4.55
CA CYS A 97 -15.98 -1.27 -4.34
C CYS A 97 -17.08 -1.22 -3.28
N HIS A 98 -17.16 -0.12 -2.51
CA HIS A 98 -18.10 0.03 -1.41
C HIS A 98 -19.04 1.24 -1.54
N ASP A 99 -18.96 1.97 -2.67
CA ASP A 99 -19.73 3.18 -2.94
C ASP A 99 -19.39 4.33 -1.95
N GLU A 100 -18.14 4.36 -1.49
CA GLU A 100 -17.65 5.29 -0.46
C GLU A 100 -17.27 6.66 -1.05
N TYR A 101 -17.17 6.80 -2.37
CA TYR A 101 -16.71 8.02 -3.06
C TYR A 101 -17.83 8.70 -3.86
N ASP A 102 -19.05 8.73 -3.31
CA ASP A 102 -20.26 9.30 -3.91
C ASP A 102 -20.16 10.76 -4.40
N PHE A 103 -19.27 11.55 -3.80
CA PHE A 103 -18.97 12.93 -4.23
C PHE A 103 -18.17 13.01 -5.55
N LEU A 104 -17.64 11.89 -6.05
CA LEU A 104 -16.92 11.83 -7.33
C LEU A 104 -17.86 11.42 -8.47
N PRO A 105 -17.74 12.04 -9.65
CA PRO A 105 -18.47 11.61 -10.84
C PRO A 105 -18.09 10.17 -11.20
N GLU A 106 -19.09 9.37 -11.56
CA GLU A 106 -18.89 8.00 -12.00
C GLU A 106 -18.53 7.96 -13.50
N VAL A 107 -17.50 7.19 -13.84
CA VAL A 107 -17.09 6.91 -15.22
C VAL A 107 -16.97 5.40 -15.42
N GLN A 108 -17.09 4.95 -16.67
CA GLN A 108 -16.97 3.53 -17.04
C GLN A 108 -15.64 3.19 -17.73
N THR A 109 -14.87 4.20 -18.14
CA THR A 109 -13.63 3.99 -18.89
C THR A 109 -12.57 4.96 -18.41
N ILE A 110 -11.34 4.47 -18.34
CA ILE A 110 -10.18 5.28 -17.99
C ILE A 110 -9.59 5.85 -19.28
N THR A 111 -9.58 7.17 -19.39
CA THR A 111 -9.05 7.90 -20.54
C THR A 111 -8.00 8.91 -20.08
N THR A 112 -7.18 9.40 -21.01
CA THR A 112 -6.11 10.38 -20.72
C THR A 112 -6.59 11.84 -20.78
N ASP A 113 -7.88 12.07 -21.02
CA ASP A 113 -8.51 13.38 -21.15
C ASP A 113 -9.38 13.76 -19.94
N LEU A 114 -9.33 12.97 -18.87
CA LEU A 114 -10.01 13.26 -17.61
C LEU A 114 -9.46 14.56 -17.01
N LYS A 115 -10.36 15.53 -16.78
CA LYS A 115 -10.01 16.85 -16.22
C LYS A 115 -10.25 16.97 -14.73
N GLN A 116 -10.94 15.99 -14.14
CA GLN A 116 -11.34 15.98 -12.74
C GLN A 116 -11.25 14.57 -12.18
N SER A 117 -11.07 14.49 -10.86
CA SER A 117 -11.14 13.23 -10.13
C SER A 117 -12.49 12.55 -10.36
N CYS A 118 -12.47 11.24 -10.50
CA CYS A 118 -13.63 10.43 -10.80
C CYS A 118 -13.54 9.08 -10.09
N ARG A 119 -14.63 8.33 -10.13
CA ARG A 119 -14.66 6.95 -9.66
C ARG A 119 -15.15 5.99 -10.73
N ILE A 120 -14.65 4.78 -10.65
CA ILE A 120 -15.19 3.61 -11.32
C ILE A 120 -15.87 2.79 -10.24
N ARG A 121 -17.19 2.71 -10.30
CA ARG A 121 -17.95 1.90 -9.36
C ARG A 121 -17.74 0.42 -9.70
N MET A 122 -17.07 -0.29 -8.80
CA MET A 122 -16.83 -1.72 -8.94
C MET A 122 -18.08 -2.51 -8.49
N PRO A 123 -18.38 -3.66 -9.11
CA PRO A 123 -19.50 -4.50 -8.70
C PRO A 123 -19.45 -4.88 -7.21
N LYS A 124 -20.57 -4.72 -6.48
CA LYS A 124 -20.67 -5.13 -5.06
C LYS A 124 -20.33 -6.61 -4.85
N GLN A 125 -20.67 -7.44 -5.83
CA GLN A 125 -20.32 -8.86 -5.83
C GLN A 125 -18.81 -9.04 -6.10
N VAL A 126 -18.09 -9.55 -5.11
CA VAL A 126 -16.61 -9.69 -5.17
C VAL A 126 -16.14 -10.51 -6.37
N SER A 127 -16.85 -11.58 -6.76
CA SER A 127 -16.48 -12.39 -7.93
C SER A 127 -16.61 -11.62 -9.25
N ALA A 128 -17.66 -10.80 -9.41
CA ALA A 128 -17.83 -9.94 -10.58
C ALA A 128 -16.76 -8.84 -10.61
N SER A 129 -16.47 -8.23 -9.47
CA SER A 129 -15.37 -7.27 -9.30
C SER A 129 -14.00 -7.86 -9.69
N LYS A 130 -13.70 -9.10 -9.27
CA LYS A 130 -12.51 -9.85 -9.68
C LYS A 130 -12.47 -10.16 -11.17
N GLY A 131 -13.63 -10.38 -11.80
CA GLY A 131 -13.73 -10.60 -13.24
C GLY A 131 -13.56 -9.32 -14.07
N LEU A 132 -13.96 -8.16 -13.54
CA LEU A 132 -13.90 -6.88 -14.23
C LEU A 132 -12.54 -6.18 -14.10
N PHE A 133 -11.92 -6.22 -12.92
CA PHE A 133 -10.64 -5.53 -12.66
C PHE A 133 -9.50 -5.84 -13.67
N PRO A 134 -9.35 -7.05 -14.22
CA PRO A 134 -8.36 -7.33 -15.27
C PRO A 134 -8.45 -6.41 -16.49
N VAL A 135 -9.66 -5.96 -16.86
CA VAL A 135 -9.85 -5.02 -17.97
C VAL A 135 -9.16 -3.69 -17.67
N TYR A 136 -9.39 -3.16 -16.47
CA TYR A 136 -8.79 -1.90 -16.05
C TYR A 136 -7.30 -2.01 -15.76
N HIS A 137 -6.85 -3.14 -15.21
CA HIS A 137 -5.42 -3.44 -15.07
C HIS A 137 -4.69 -3.29 -16.41
N ASN A 138 -5.24 -3.90 -17.46
CA ASN A 138 -4.65 -3.84 -18.79
C ASN A 138 -4.70 -2.43 -19.37
N GLN A 139 -5.78 -1.68 -19.16
CA GLN A 139 -5.85 -0.26 -19.57
C GLN A 139 -4.78 0.60 -18.87
N ILE A 140 -4.56 0.40 -17.57
CA ILE A 140 -3.56 1.15 -16.81
C ILE A 140 -2.15 0.87 -17.32
N LEU A 141 -1.83 -0.39 -17.65
CA LEU A 141 -0.50 -0.80 -18.10
C LEU A 141 -0.30 -0.69 -19.61
N SER A 142 -1.32 -0.35 -20.40
CA SER A 142 -1.21 -0.25 -21.85
C SER A 142 -0.69 1.10 -22.35
N GLN A 143 -0.70 2.14 -21.52
CA GLN A 143 -0.34 3.50 -21.93
C GLN A 143 0.23 4.32 -20.77
N LYS A 144 1.00 5.35 -21.11
CA LYS A 144 1.48 6.32 -20.13
C LYS A 144 0.41 7.39 -19.89
N TYR A 145 0.10 7.64 -18.63
CA TYR A 145 -0.85 8.66 -18.20
C TYR A 145 -0.14 9.99 -17.89
N PRO A 146 -0.87 11.12 -17.84
CA PRO A 146 -0.33 12.37 -17.34
C PRO A 146 0.23 12.20 -15.91
N GLU A 147 1.31 12.92 -15.60
CA GLU A 147 2.05 12.74 -14.33
C GLU A 147 1.21 13.09 -13.09
N ASN A 148 0.20 13.94 -13.26
CA ASN A 148 -0.71 14.32 -12.19
C ASN A 148 -1.86 13.31 -11.97
N TYR A 149 -1.89 12.19 -12.69
CA TYR A 149 -2.92 11.16 -12.52
C TYR A 149 -2.54 10.18 -11.40
N VAL A 150 -3.53 9.84 -10.58
CA VAL A 150 -3.38 8.94 -9.44
C VAL A 150 -4.48 7.92 -9.45
N VAL A 151 -4.12 6.65 -9.60
CA VAL A 151 -5.07 5.54 -9.52
C VAL A 151 -5.17 5.05 -8.07
N VAL A 152 -6.38 5.02 -7.53
CA VAL A 152 -6.66 4.49 -6.19
C VAL A 152 -7.44 3.19 -6.32
N VAL A 153 -6.90 2.11 -5.76
CA VAL A 153 -7.57 0.80 -5.73
C VAL A 153 -8.04 0.51 -4.30
N GLU A 154 -9.34 0.58 -4.05
CA GLU A 154 -9.91 0.17 -2.77
C GLU A 154 -9.91 -1.34 -2.61
N GLU A 155 -9.69 -1.80 -1.37
CA GLU A 155 -9.65 -3.22 -1.02
C GLU A 155 -8.77 -4.04 -1.98
N ALA A 156 -7.60 -3.49 -2.31
CA ALA A 156 -6.77 -3.93 -3.44
C ALA A 156 -6.34 -5.40 -3.35
N HIS A 157 -6.23 -5.94 -2.13
CA HIS A 157 -5.95 -7.36 -1.88
C HIS A 157 -7.00 -8.32 -2.48
N ARG A 158 -8.18 -7.83 -2.86
CA ARG A 158 -9.22 -8.63 -3.53
C ARG A 158 -8.85 -9.00 -4.96
N TYR A 159 -8.01 -8.22 -5.64
CA TYR A 159 -7.71 -8.44 -7.06
C TYR A 159 -6.30 -9.01 -7.27
N PRO A 160 -6.16 -10.20 -7.86
CA PRO A 160 -4.85 -10.82 -8.09
C PRO A 160 -3.87 -9.93 -8.87
N GLN A 161 -4.39 -9.14 -9.81
CA GLN A 161 -3.63 -8.29 -10.73
C GLN A 161 -2.94 -7.12 -10.02
N VAL A 162 -3.40 -6.72 -8.82
CA VAL A 162 -2.79 -5.61 -8.09
C VAL A 162 -1.33 -5.86 -7.77
N LYS A 163 -0.92 -7.12 -7.55
CA LYS A 163 0.48 -7.44 -7.30
C LYS A 163 1.40 -7.10 -8.48
N GLU A 164 0.93 -7.31 -9.71
CA GLU A 164 1.65 -6.92 -10.93
C GLU A 164 1.58 -5.40 -11.11
N LEU A 165 0.40 -4.82 -10.94
CA LEU A 165 0.19 -3.38 -11.00
C LEU A 165 1.16 -2.62 -10.09
N LEU A 166 1.31 -3.04 -8.83
CA LEU A 166 2.20 -2.38 -7.87
C LEU A 166 3.70 -2.54 -8.19
N LYS A 167 4.08 -3.48 -9.05
CA LYS A 167 5.47 -3.63 -9.53
C LYS A 167 5.75 -2.78 -10.75
N GLU A 168 4.80 -2.72 -11.69
CA GLU A 168 5.04 -2.18 -13.02
C GLU A 168 4.47 -0.76 -13.23
N ALA A 169 3.43 -0.38 -12.48
CA ALA A 169 2.69 0.86 -12.73
C ALA A 169 3.52 2.13 -12.64
N ARG A 170 4.68 2.13 -11.94
CA ARG A 170 5.58 3.30 -11.86
C ARG A 170 5.98 3.86 -13.22
N LYS A 171 5.94 3.05 -14.29
CA LYS A 171 6.25 3.45 -15.67
C LYS A 171 5.10 4.19 -16.35
N PHE A 172 3.89 4.08 -15.80
CA PHE A 172 2.63 4.42 -16.46
C PHE A 172 1.81 5.46 -15.67
N VAL A 173 1.64 5.27 -14.36
CA VAL A 173 0.81 6.12 -13.49
C VAL A 173 1.15 5.90 -12.01
N LYS A 174 0.88 6.92 -11.17
CA LYS A 174 0.93 6.75 -9.72
C LYS A 174 -0.21 5.86 -9.25
N VAL A 175 0.08 4.88 -8.38
CA VAL A 175 -0.93 3.96 -7.82
C VAL A 175 -0.93 3.99 -6.29
N ILE A 176 -2.11 4.06 -5.71
CA ILE A 176 -2.38 3.89 -4.28
C ILE A 176 -3.24 2.65 -4.10
N ALA A 177 -2.67 1.59 -3.52
CA ALA A 177 -3.42 0.39 -3.14
C ALA A 177 -3.84 0.46 -1.68
N ILE A 178 -5.14 0.50 -1.41
CA ILE A 178 -5.68 0.50 -0.06
C ILE A 178 -5.97 -0.94 0.34
N CYS A 179 -5.35 -1.40 1.42
CA CYS A 179 -5.46 -2.78 1.87
C CYS A 179 -5.42 -2.89 3.40
N GLN A 180 -5.89 -4.02 3.94
CA GLN A 180 -5.82 -4.25 5.38
C GLN A 180 -4.39 -4.63 5.78
N GLU A 181 -3.78 -5.50 4.99
CA GLU A 181 -2.42 -5.99 5.11
C GLU A 181 -1.66 -5.76 3.80
N SER A 182 -0.33 -5.69 3.86
CA SER A 182 0.48 -5.50 2.66
C SER A 182 0.38 -6.70 1.72
N ILE A 183 0.20 -6.43 0.43
CA ILE A 183 0.20 -7.42 -0.67
C ILE A 183 1.62 -7.94 -0.93
N GLY A 184 2.64 -7.15 -0.62
CA GLY A 184 4.04 -7.59 -0.62
C GLY A 184 5.05 -6.46 -0.43
N ASN A 185 6.31 -6.80 -0.69
CA ASN A 185 7.50 -6.01 -0.35
C ASN A 185 8.16 -5.39 -1.60
N PHE A 186 7.35 -4.90 -2.53
CA PHE A 186 7.82 -4.35 -3.81
C PHE A 186 7.68 -2.83 -3.91
N CYS A 187 6.97 -2.21 -2.98
CA CYS A 187 6.78 -0.76 -2.96
C CYS A 187 6.53 -0.24 -1.53
N PRO A 188 6.70 1.08 -1.29
CA PRO A 188 6.54 1.67 0.05
C PRO A 188 5.18 1.39 0.69
N LYS A 189 5.20 1.26 2.02
CA LYS A 189 4.03 1.01 2.85
C LYS A 189 3.81 2.18 3.79
N ILE A 190 2.58 2.69 3.80
CA ILE A 190 2.14 3.73 4.72
C ILE A 190 1.04 3.12 5.58
N GLU A 191 1.26 3.04 6.89
CA GLU A 191 0.25 2.60 7.85
C GLU A 191 -0.53 3.79 8.40
N ILE A 192 -1.84 3.78 8.21
CA ILE A 192 -2.73 4.76 8.83
C ILE A 192 -2.97 4.36 10.29
N ILE A 193 -2.63 5.28 11.19
CA ILE A 193 -2.87 5.13 12.63
C ILE A 193 -4.01 6.04 13.10
N PRO A 194 -4.76 5.62 14.14
CA PRO A 194 -5.83 6.43 14.70
C PRO A 194 -5.24 7.62 15.49
N PHE A 195 -6.09 8.59 15.78
CA PHE A 195 -5.75 9.67 16.71
C PHE A 195 -5.74 9.12 18.13
N TYR A 196 -4.63 9.34 18.85
CA TYR A 196 -4.53 9.16 20.30
C TYR A 196 -4.27 10.52 20.94
#